data_AF-A0A564ZC53-F1
#
_entry.id   AF-A0A564ZC53-F1
#
_cell.length_a   1.000
_cell.length_b   1.000
_cell.length_c   1.000
_cell.angle_alpha   90.00
_cell.angle_beta   90.00
_cell.angle_gamma   90.00
#
_symmetry.space_group_name_H-M   'P 1'
#
loop_
_entity.id
_entity.type
_entity.pdbx_description
1 polymer ?
#
loop_
_entity_poly.entity_id
_entity_poly.type
_entity_poly.pdbx_seq_one_letter_code
_entity_poly.pdbx_strand_id
1 'polypeptide(L)'
;MGSQAGRVRNKKKVVLSKSKRCGLVFPVGRVLRLLKKSKVVRTPRISVSAAIYLTSVLEYLTSEIADLAGRVIKSCKLKTVTPRSIMLAVHQDDELFKMMSKVTFPFSGVMPSILPSLLPKKVSRSTTPTVKQVKPKILHSIKMPLGQSLKIVQTDIVELSVDAVVNPTNSTLYMGGMVGTRLMQAGGPEFAKIMQDAQTEISHLQKNETDVHALGFVTKGSGTKAKNVIHVNGPVWDANRSNECTSDLRETINKCLAAADKKGFTSIALPSVGSGKANFPKALAAEVIVQTIKTHLDKNKTSLNDVRFVLFDKTSIDAYIYELNRTT
;
A
#
# COMPACT_ATOMS: atom_id res chain seq x y z
N MET A 1 66.82 -29.15 -31.67
CA MET A 1 65.79 -29.05 -30.62
C MET A 1 65.79 -27.63 -30.09
N GLY A 2 64.74 -26.84 -30.35
CA GLY A 2 64.60 -25.48 -29.83
C GLY A 2 63.14 -25.24 -29.49
N SER A 3 62.76 -25.46 -28.23
CA SER A 3 61.42 -25.23 -27.72
C SER A 3 61.17 -23.73 -27.59
N GLN A 4 60.26 -23.17 -28.40
CA GLN A 4 59.74 -21.82 -28.17
C GLN A 4 58.71 -21.89 -27.04
N ALA A 5 59.09 -21.37 -25.88
CA ALA A 5 58.19 -21.14 -24.76
C ALA A 5 57.14 -20.07 -25.14
N GLY A 6 55.88 -20.49 -25.25
CA GLY A 6 54.74 -19.62 -25.51
C GLY A 6 54.55 -18.60 -24.38
N ARG A 7 54.69 -17.32 -24.71
CA ARG A 7 54.49 -16.20 -23.77
C ARG A 7 52.99 -16.01 -23.54
N VAL A 8 52.49 -16.43 -22.38
CA VAL A 8 51.09 -16.24 -21.97
C VAL A 8 50.79 -14.75 -21.86
N ARG A 9 49.95 -14.21 -22.76
CA ARG A 9 49.46 -12.83 -22.71
C ARG A 9 48.58 -12.63 -21.48
N ASN A 10 49.04 -11.83 -20.54
CA ASN A 10 48.28 -11.42 -19.35
C ASN A 10 47.01 -10.67 -19.77
N LYS A 11 45.82 -11.24 -19.51
CA LYS A 11 44.53 -10.59 -19.79
C LYS A 11 44.44 -9.30 -18.96
N LYS A 12 44.35 -8.13 -19.61
CA LYS A 12 44.16 -6.83 -18.95
C LYS A 12 42.86 -6.88 -18.11
N LYS A 13 42.98 -6.70 -16.78
CA LYS A 13 41.81 -6.58 -15.88
C LYS A 13 40.93 -5.42 -16.35
N VAL A 14 39.64 -5.68 -16.55
CA VAL A 14 38.65 -4.65 -16.89
C VAL A 14 38.52 -3.70 -15.71
N VAL A 15 38.95 -2.44 -15.90
CA VAL A 15 38.85 -1.40 -14.86
C VAL A 15 37.40 -0.93 -14.79
N LEU A 16 36.62 -1.50 -13.88
CA LEU A 16 35.26 -1.05 -13.60
C LEU A 16 35.26 0.23 -12.76
N SER A 17 34.38 1.18 -13.11
CA SER A 17 34.17 2.40 -12.33
C SER A 17 33.56 2.09 -10.97
N LYS A 18 33.78 2.97 -9.98
CA LYS A 18 33.20 2.82 -8.63
C LYS A 18 31.67 2.74 -8.65
N SER A 19 31.00 3.56 -9.48
CA SER A 19 29.55 3.47 -9.69
C SER A 19 29.12 2.11 -10.21
N LYS A 20 29.78 1.60 -11.26
CA LYS A 20 29.42 0.31 -11.87
C LYS A 20 29.67 -0.88 -10.94
N ARG A 21 30.67 -0.79 -10.05
CA ARG A 21 30.91 -1.81 -9.01
C ARG A 21 29.82 -1.81 -7.92
N CYS A 22 29.20 -0.66 -7.66
CA CYS A 22 28.18 -0.50 -6.62
C CYS A 22 26.75 -0.57 -7.17
N GLY A 23 26.56 -0.80 -8.48
CA GLY A 23 25.23 -0.84 -9.11
C GLY A 23 24.48 0.49 -9.14
N LEU A 24 25.19 1.62 -8.97
CA LEU A 24 24.57 2.95 -8.95
C LEU A 24 24.64 3.59 -10.34
N VAL A 25 23.53 4.21 -10.76
CA VAL A 25 23.46 5.03 -11.98
C VAL A 25 24.21 6.35 -11.79
N PHE A 26 24.13 6.92 -10.59
CA PHE A 26 24.74 8.20 -10.26
C PHE A 26 26.27 8.09 -10.11
N PRO A 27 27.02 9.16 -10.44
CA PRO A 27 28.48 9.13 -10.51
C PRO A 27 29.15 9.29 -9.12
N VAL A 28 29.42 8.18 -8.44
CA VAL A 28 30.07 8.12 -7.11
C VAL A 28 31.39 8.89 -7.07
N GLY A 29 32.23 8.78 -8.12
CA GLY A 29 33.50 9.49 -8.17
C GLY A 29 33.35 11.01 -8.23
N ARG A 30 32.29 11.50 -8.88
CA ARG A 30 31.97 12.93 -8.96
C ARG A 30 31.46 13.43 -7.61
N VAL A 31 30.57 12.67 -6.97
CA VAL A 31 30.05 12.97 -5.63
C VAL A 31 31.20 13.03 -4.61
N LEU A 32 32.12 12.07 -4.62
CA LEU A 32 33.31 12.09 -3.76
C LEU A 32 34.18 13.34 -3.97
N ARG A 33 34.40 13.74 -5.22
CA ARG A 33 35.15 14.96 -5.55
C ARG A 33 34.44 16.22 -5.06
N LEU A 34 33.12 16.29 -5.23
CA LEU A 34 32.31 17.42 -4.76
C LEU A 34 32.28 17.49 -3.24
N LEU A 35 32.15 16.36 -2.55
CA LEU A 35 32.23 16.27 -1.10
C LEU A 35 33.55 16.81 -0.57
N LYS A 36 34.68 16.45 -1.19
CA LYS A 36 36.01 16.94 -0.82
C LYS A 36 36.21 18.44 -1.06
N LYS A 37 35.52 19.02 -2.05
CA LYS A 37 35.58 20.45 -2.38
C LYS A 37 34.55 21.27 -1.57
N SER A 38 33.53 20.61 -1.02
CA SER A 38 32.43 21.26 -0.33
C SER A 38 32.87 21.80 1.03
N LYS A 39 32.38 23.00 1.38
CA LYS A 39 32.52 23.57 2.73
C LYS A 39 31.61 22.92 3.76
N VAL A 40 30.71 22.04 3.33
CA VAL A 40 29.71 21.36 4.19
C VAL A 40 30.38 20.32 5.09
N VAL A 41 31.45 19.67 4.62
CA VAL A 41 32.18 18.67 5.40
C VAL A 41 33.43 19.33 5.98
N ARG A 42 33.47 19.46 7.31
CA ARG A 42 34.59 20.10 8.03
C ARG A 42 35.88 19.26 7.99
N THR A 43 35.79 17.99 7.65
CA THR A 43 36.92 17.06 7.64
C THR A 43 37.53 16.93 6.24
N PRO A 44 38.87 17.01 6.10
CA PRO A 44 39.54 16.88 4.80
C PRO A 44 39.59 15.43 4.31
N ARG A 45 39.37 14.45 5.20
CA ARG A 45 39.41 13.01 4.91
C ARG A 45 37.99 12.46 4.80
N ILE A 46 37.59 12.16 3.56
CA ILE A 46 36.28 11.58 3.24
C ILE A 46 36.51 10.18 2.66
N SER A 47 35.90 9.18 3.30
CA SER A 47 35.97 7.79 2.84
C SER A 47 35.20 7.59 1.54
N VAL A 48 35.60 6.58 0.75
CA VAL A 48 34.87 6.23 -0.48
C VAL A 48 33.46 5.73 -0.14
N SER A 49 33.30 5.02 0.97
CA SER A 49 32.01 4.50 1.45
C SER A 49 31.01 5.62 1.77
N ALA A 50 31.47 6.74 2.37
CA ALA A 50 30.60 7.89 2.61
C ALA A 50 30.05 8.49 1.31
N ALA A 51 30.88 8.55 0.26
CA ALA A 51 30.43 8.99 -1.05
C ALA A 51 29.46 8.00 -1.71
N ILE A 52 29.67 6.69 -1.54
CA ILE A 52 28.73 5.66 -2.03
C ILE A 52 27.36 5.84 -1.34
N TYR A 53 27.34 5.95 -0.01
CA TYR A 53 26.10 6.13 0.77
C TYR A 53 25.33 7.38 0.38
N LEU A 54 26.01 8.52 0.26
CA LEU A 54 25.34 9.74 -0.19
C LEU A 54 24.80 9.59 -1.61
N THR A 55 25.57 8.98 -2.51
CA THR A 55 25.15 8.75 -3.90
C THR A 55 23.91 7.86 -3.93
N SER A 56 23.85 6.78 -3.14
CA SER A 56 22.68 5.89 -3.09
C SER A 56 21.44 6.58 -2.56
N VAL A 57 21.57 7.42 -1.52
CA VAL A 57 20.43 8.19 -0.98
C VAL A 57 19.92 9.19 -2.02
N LEU A 58 20.81 9.91 -2.71
CA LEU A 58 20.42 10.84 -3.76
C LEU A 58 19.74 10.15 -4.94
N GLU A 59 20.24 8.97 -5.33
CA GLU A 59 19.65 8.16 -6.41
C GLU A 59 18.25 7.67 -6.02
N TYR A 60 18.09 7.15 -4.79
CA TYR A 60 16.79 6.74 -4.26
C TYR A 60 15.77 7.90 -4.26
N LEU A 61 16.14 9.04 -3.67
CA LEU A 61 15.26 10.20 -3.61
C LEU A 61 14.90 10.73 -5.01
N THR A 62 15.86 10.72 -5.94
CA THR A 62 15.58 11.16 -7.32
C THR A 62 14.65 10.19 -8.04
N SER A 63 14.83 8.87 -7.82
CA SER A 63 13.95 7.84 -8.38
C SER A 63 12.52 8.00 -7.89
N GLU A 64 12.32 8.19 -6.59
CA GLU A 64 10.98 8.36 -6.01
C GLU A 64 10.28 9.61 -6.57
N ILE A 65 10.98 10.75 -6.62
CA ILE A 65 10.44 11.99 -7.20
C ILE A 65 10.11 11.79 -8.69
N ALA A 66 10.97 11.09 -9.44
CA ALA A 66 10.74 10.82 -10.85
C ALA A 66 9.52 9.91 -11.07
N ASP A 67 9.33 8.90 -10.24
CA ASP A 67 8.18 8.00 -10.29
C ASP A 67 6.87 8.73 -9.96
N LEU A 68 6.86 9.54 -8.90
CA LEU A 68 5.71 10.37 -8.54
C LEU A 68 5.38 11.40 -9.65
N ALA A 69 6.39 12.08 -10.19
CA ALA A 69 6.21 13.00 -11.32
C ALA A 69 5.66 12.27 -12.56
N GLY A 70 6.12 11.04 -12.82
CA GLY A 70 5.61 10.16 -13.88
C GLY A 70 4.11 9.87 -13.73
N ARG A 71 3.64 9.63 -12.50
CA ARG A 71 2.20 9.43 -12.22
C ARG A 71 1.40 10.70 -12.48
N VAL A 72 1.91 11.88 -12.11
CA VAL A 72 1.27 13.18 -12.38
C VAL A 72 1.18 13.45 -13.90
N ILE A 73 2.25 13.17 -14.65
CA ILE A 73 2.27 13.33 -16.11
C ILE A 73 1.21 12.44 -16.77
N LYS A 74 1.11 11.19 -16.30
CA LYS A 74 0.11 10.23 -16.79
C LYS A 74 -1.32 10.71 -16.53
N SER A 75 -1.59 11.30 -15.37
CA SER A 75 -2.94 11.83 -15.05
C SER A 75 -3.28 13.08 -15.87
N CYS A 76 -2.29 13.93 -16.14
CA CYS A 76 -2.44 15.12 -16.99
C CYS A 76 -2.36 14.82 -18.50
N LYS A 77 -2.16 13.56 -18.91
CA LYS A 77 -1.96 13.13 -20.31
C LYS A 77 -0.82 13.87 -21.02
N LEU A 78 0.21 14.26 -20.27
CA LEU A 78 1.42 14.86 -20.82
C LEU A 78 2.42 13.77 -21.22
N LYS A 79 3.36 14.09 -22.10
CA LYS A 79 4.43 13.16 -22.53
C LYS A 79 5.81 13.50 -21.95
N THR A 80 5.94 14.68 -21.36
CA THR A 80 7.22 15.25 -20.92
C THR A 80 7.14 15.64 -19.45
N VAL A 81 8.19 15.36 -18.69
CA VAL A 81 8.34 15.85 -17.31
C VAL A 81 8.55 17.36 -17.34
N THR A 82 7.66 18.08 -16.67
CA THR A 82 7.73 19.54 -16.54
C THR A 82 8.05 19.93 -15.09
N PRO A 83 8.62 21.12 -14.84
CA PRO A 83 8.80 21.61 -13.47
C PRO A 83 7.50 21.62 -12.66
N ARG A 84 6.37 21.86 -13.31
CA ARG A 84 5.03 21.80 -12.69
C ARG A 84 4.66 20.40 -12.23
N SER A 85 4.92 19.36 -13.03
CA SER A 85 4.62 17.99 -12.61
C SER A 85 5.47 17.54 -11.42
N ILE A 86 6.73 18.00 -11.33
CA ILE A 86 7.59 17.73 -10.18
C ILE A 86 7.06 18.43 -8.93
N MET A 87 6.72 19.72 -9.03
CA MET A 87 6.14 20.46 -7.90
C MET A 87 4.86 19.78 -7.39
N LEU A 88 3.93 19.45 -8.28
CA LEU A 88 2.68 18.79 -7.90
C LEU A 88 2.93 17.41 -7.26
N ALA A 89 3.89 16.65 -7.78
CA ALA A 89 4.26 15.34 -7.23
C ALA A 89 4.81 15.45 -5.80
N VAL A 90 5.72 16.41 -5.54
CA VAL A 90 6.27 16.66 -4.21
C VAL A 90 5.19 17.10 -3.23
N HIS A 91 4.23 17.92 -3.65
CA HIS A 91 3.15 18.41 -2.77
C HIS A 91 2.05 17.38 -2.51
N GLN A 92 2.00 16.28 -3.27
CA GLN A 92 1.08 15.16 -3.01
C GLN A 92 1.63 14.15 -2.00
N ASP A 93 2.92 14.24 -1.68
CA ASP A 93 3.60 13.38 -0.73
C ASP A 93 3.99 14.18 0.52
N ASP A 94 3.45 13.79 1.67
CA ASP A 94 3.61 14.55 2.91
C ASP A 94 5.07 14.60 3.40
N GLU A 95 5.84 13.52 3.18
CA GLU A 95 7.23 13.41 3.62
C GLU A 95 8.14 14.29 2.75
N LEU A 96 7.99 14.19 1.42
CA LEU A 96 8.73 15.02 0.47
C LEU A 96 8.35 16.49 0.58
N PHE A 97 7.07 16.81 0.77
CA PHE A 97 6.62 18.19 1.00
C PHE A 97 7.26 18.77 2.26
N LYS A 98 7.27 18.02 3.37
CA LYS A 98 7.92 18.45 4.61
C LYS A 98 9.42 18.64 4.42
N MET A 99 10.10 17.68 3.79
CA MET A 99 11.53 17.73 3.50
C MET A 99 11.89 18.93 2.59
N MET A 100 11.05 19.23 1.61
CA MET A 100 11.27 20.26 0.59
C MET A 100 10.50 21.56 0.86
N SER A 101 9.99 21.76 2.07
CA SER A 101 9.15 22.93 2.43
C SER A 101 9.80 24.30 2.16
N LYS A 102 11.14 24.36 2.09
CA LYS A 102 11.91 25.58 1.80
C LYS A 102 12.47 25.63 0.37
N VAL A 103 12.15 24.66 -0.47
CA VAL A 103 12.65 24.57 -1.85
C VAL A 103 11.73 25.34 -2.78
N THR A 104 12.29 26.22 -3.60
CA THR A 104 11.55 26.91 -4.67
C THR A 104 11.63 26.09 -5.95
N PHE A 105 10.47 25.80 -6.55
CA PHE A 105 10.38 25.16 -7.87
C PHE A 105 10.27 26.24 -8.95
N PRO A 106 11.33 26.52 -9.75
CA PRO A 106 11.23 27.51 -10.82
C PRO A 106 10.37 26.98 -11.97
N PHE A 107 9.64 27.87 -12.64
CA PHE A 107 8.79 27.57 -13.81
C PHE A 107 7.66 26.55 -13.56
N SER A 108 7.36 26.19 -12.31
CA SER A 108 6.27 25.26 -11.96
C SER A 108 4.90 25.93 -11.84
N GLY A 109 4.87 27.27 -11.85
CA GLY A 109 3.70 28.06 -11.51
C GLY A 109 3.34 27.92 -10.03
N VAL A 110 2.16 28.42 -9.66
CA VAL A 110 1.64 28.30 -8.29
C VAL A 110 0.88 26.99 -8.09
N MET A 111 0.84 26.52 -6.85
CA MET A 111 -0.06 25.46 -6.44
C MET A 111 -1.51 25.93 -6.65
N PRO A 112 -2.41 25.10 -7.20
CA PRO A 112 -3.80 25.48 -7.37
C PRO A 112 -4.41 25.85 -6.02
N SER A 113 -4.71 27.13 -5.83
CA SER A 113 -5.41 27.65 -4.67
C SER A 113 -6.61 28.42 -5.21
N ILE A 114 -7.80 27.88 -4.99
CA ILE A 114 -9.04 28.54 -5.39
C ILE A 114 -9.46 29.40 -4.20
N LEU A 115 -9.56 30.71 -4.40
CA LEU A 115 -10.06 31.60 -3.36
C LEU A 115 -11.44 31.11 -2.90
N PRO A 116 -11.72 31.06 -1.59
CA PRO A 116 -13.01 30.59 -1.09
C PRO A 116 -14.22 31.35 -1.67
N SER A 117 -14.01 32.60 -2.10
CA SER A 117 -15.01 33.45 -2.78
C SER A 117 -15.31 33.05 -4.23
N LEU A 118 -14.35 32.38 -4.90
CA LEU A 118 -14.50 31.83 -6.26
C LEU A 118 -15.04 30.40 -6.24
N LEU A 119 -15.09 29.77 -5.07
CA LEU A 119 -15.90 28.57 -4.90
C LEU A 119 -17.37 28.98 -5.09
N PRO A 120 -18.17 28.21 -5.83
CA PRO A 120 -19.58 28.51 -6.00
C PRO A 120 -20.22 28.72 -4.61
N LYS A 121 -20.86 29.89 -4.40
CA LYS A 121 -21.60 30.17 -3.17
C LYS A 121 -22.49 28.96 -2.90
N LYS A 122 -22.29 28.35 -1.74
CA LYS A 122 -23.02 27.16 -1.30
C LYS A 122 -24.48 27.56 -1.09
N VAL A 123 -25.26 27.59 -2.18
CA VAL A 123 -26.68 27.24 -2.12
C VAL A 123 -26.72 25.90 -1.44
N SER A 124 -27.62 25.70 -0.47
CA SER A 124 -27.84 24.45 0.23
C SER A 124 -28.26 23.34 -0.74
N ARG A 125 -27.29 22.85 -1.50
CA ARG A 125 -27.26 21.58 -2.18
C ARG A 125 -25.92 20.96 -1.84
N SER A 126 -26.01 19.85 -1.13
CA SER A 126 -24.92 18.95 -0.76
C SER A 126 -24.11 18.53 -2.01
N THR A 127 -22.93 19.10 -2.21
CA THR A 127 -21.98 18.67 -3.25
C THR A 127 -20.59 18.49 -2.67
N THR A 128 -20.37 17.30 -2.14
CA THR A 128 -19.10 16.58 -2.08
C THR A 128 -18.48 16.53 -3.49
N PRO A 129 -17.14 16.58 -3.65
CA PRO A 129 -16.51 16.39 -4.95
C PRO A 129 -16.91 15.01 -5.47
N THR A 130 -17.62 14.98 -6.59
CA THR A 130 -18.02 13.75 -7.27
C THR A 130 -16.77 13.09 -7.82
N VAL A 131 -16.16 12.23 -7.00
CA VAL A 131 -15.52 11.02 -7.51
C VAL A 131 -16.55 10.41 -8.45
N LYS A 132 -16.20 10.25 -9.74
CA LYS A 132 -17.06 9.53 -10.68
C LYS A 132 -17.50 8.25 -9.97
N GLN A 133 -18.80 8.10 -9.71
CA GLN A 133 -19.34 6.88 -9.13
C GLN A 133 -19.05 5.75 -10.10
N VAL A 134 -17.91 5.08 -9.89
CA VAL A 134 -17.62 3.84 -10.61
C VAL A 134 -18.57 2.83 -9.99
N LYS A 135 -19.64 2.51 -10.73
CA LYS A 135 -20.55 1.42 -10.31
C LYS A 135 -19.70 0.17 -10.04
N PRO A 136 -19.93 -0.54 -8.93
CA PRO A 136 -19.16 -1.73 -8.61
C PRO A 136 -19.21 -2.73 -9.75
N LYS A 137 -18.07 -3.00 -10.38
CA LYS A 137 -17.98 -3.96 -11.47
C LYS A 137 -17.72 -5.33 -10.88
N ILE A 138 -18.71 -6.22 -10.92
CA ILE A 138 -18.53 -7.64 -10.56
C ILE A 138 -17.78 -8.29 -11.71
N LEU A 139 -16.62 -8.88 -11.42
CA LEU A 139 -15.76 -9.55 -12.40
C LEU A 139 -16.03 -11.05 -12.46
N HIS A 140 -16.29 -11.65 -11.30
CA HIS A 140 -16.56 -13.08 -11.16
C HIS A 140 -17.48 -13.32 -9.97
N SER A 141 -18.30 -14.37 -10.01
CA SER A 141 -19.17 -14.75 -8.90
C SER A 141 -19.39 -16.25 -8.91
N ILE A 142 -19.34 -16.86 -7.72
CA ILE A 142 -19.78 -18.23 -7.49
C ILE A 142 -20.84 -18.27 -6.38
N LYS A 143 -21.64 -19.33 -6.37
CA LYS A 143 -22.55 -19.65 -5.26
C LYS A 143 -22.01 -20.86 -4.53
N MET A 144 -22.02 -20.80 -3.21
CA MET A 144 -21.73 -21.92 -2.32
C MET A 144 -22.97 -22.83 -2.19
N PRO A 145 -22.82 -24.11 -1.79
CA PRO A 145 -23.94 -25.06 -1.69
C PRO A 145 -25.08 -24.61 -0.77
N LEU A 146 -24.75 -23.89 0.32
CA LEU A 146 -25.74 -23.36 1.27
C LEU A 146 -26.34 -22.00 0.82
N GLY A 147 -26.09 -21.58 -0.43
CA GLY A 147 -26.72 -20.40 -1.05
C GLY A 147 -25.93 -19.10 -0.91
N GLN A 148 -24.84 -19.08 -0.13
CA GLN A 148 -23.99 -17.90 0.01
C GLN A 148 -23.29 -17.57 -1.32
N SER A 149 -22.91 -16.31 -1.50
CA SER A 149 -22.22 -15.85 -2.71
C SER A 149 -20.82 -15.32 -2.40
N LEU A 150 -19.86 -15.73 -3.24
CA LEU A 150 -18.50 -15.21 -3.24
C LEU A 150 -18.28 -14.45 -4.55
N LYS A 151 -17.92 -13.17 -4.48
CA LYS A 151 -17.80 -12.28 -5.64
C LYS A 151 -16.44 -11.61 -5.70
N ILE A 152 -15.86 -11.49 -6.89
CA ILE A 152 -14.75 -10.58 -7.15
C ILE A 152 -15.33 -9.27 -7.69
N VAL A 153 -14.99 -8.16 -7.05
CA VAL A 153 -15.51 -6.84 -7.38
C VAL A 153 -14.35 -5.86 -7.58
N GLN A 154 -14.40 -5.09 -8.66
CA GLN A 154 -13.44 -4.03 -8.94
C GLN A 154 -14.11 -2.67 -8.72
N THR A 155 -13.85 -2.07 -7.55
CA THR A 155 -14.35 -0.76 -7.14
C THR A 155 -13.55 -0.24 -5.94
N ASP A 156 -13.69 1.03 -5.60
CA ASP A 156 -13.25 1.50 -4.29
C ASP A 156 -14.09 0.85 -3.18
N ILE A 157 -13.43 0.31 -2.16
CA ILE A 157 -14.05 -0.43 -1.06
C ILE A 157 -15.04 0.44 -0.27
N VAL A 158 -14.82 1.77 -0.21
CA VAL A 158 -15.72 2.71 0.49
C VAL A 158 -17.07 2.90 -0.21
N GLU A 159 -17.16 2.52 -1.48
CA GLU A 159 -18.37 2.65 -2.31
C GLU A 159 -19.29 1.42 -2.22
N LEU A 160 -18.89 0.38 -1.49
CA LEU A 160 -19.65 -0.86 -1.35
C LEU A 160 -20.69 -0.74 -0.24
N SER A 161 -21.95 -0.96 -0.61
CA SER A 161 -23.03 -1.18 0.36
C SER A 161 -22.98 -2.64 0.82
N VAL A 162 -22.37 -2.85 1.98
CA VAL A 162 -22.26 -4.11 2.74
C VAL A 162 -22.34 -3.78 4.23
N ASP A 163 -22.54 -4.78 5.09
CA ASP A 163 -22.63 -4.54 6.54
C ASP A 163 -21.29 -4.09 7.11
N ALA A 164 -20.18 -4.66 6.63
CA ALA A 164 -18.84 -4.22 6.98
C ALA A 164 -17.81 -4.35 5.85
N VAL A 165 -16.87 -3.40 5.84
CA VAL A 165 -15.64 -3.50 5.04
C VAL A 165 -14.46 -3.88 5.92
N VAL A 166 -13.50 -4.61 5.36
CA VAL A 166 -12.31 -5.06 6.10
C VAL A 166 -11.12 -4.15 5.81
N ASN A 167 -10.48 -3.68 6.88
CA ASN A 167 -9.28 -2.86 6.82
C ASN A 167 -8.07 -3.64 7.38
N PRO A 168 -7.16 -4.13 6.51
CA PRO A 168 -5.87 -4.63 6.94
C PRO A 168 -5.01 -3.52 7.55
N THR A 169 -4.59 -3.72 8.79
CA THR A 169 -3.82 -2.81 9.62
C THR A 169 -2.79 -3.59 10.43
N ASN A 170 -2.14 -2.93 11.40
CA ASN A 170 -1.30 -3.53 12.44
C ASN A 170 -2.01 -3.50 13.82
N SER A 171 -1.28 -3.93 14.86
CA SER A 171 -1.74 -3.94 16.25
C SER A 171 -2.10 -2.57 16.83
N THR A 172 -1.73 -1.46 16.19
CA THR A 172 -2.04 -0.09 16.64
C THR A 172 -3.11 0.60 15.79
N LEU A 173 -3.85 -0.14 14.96
CA LEU A 173 -4.84 0.41 14.03
C LEU A 173 -4.27 1.52 13.12
N TYR A 174 -3.04 1.36 12.64
CA TYR A 174 -2.43 2.27 11.68
C TYR A 174 -3.25 2.41 10.38
N MET A 175 -3.57 3.66 10.02
CA MET A 175 -4.44 3.97 8.87
C MET A 175 -3.71 4.40 7.59
N GLY A 176 -2.37 4.37 7.54
CA GLY A 176 -1.60 4.74 6.33
C GLY A 176 -1.43 3.61 5.30
N GLY A 177 -2.20 2.52 5.43
CA GLY A 177 -2.36 1.49 4.41
C GLY A 177 -3.28 1.95 3.27
N MET A 178 -3.26 1.23 2.13
CA MET A 178 -4.07 1.60 0.95
C MET A 178 -5.57 1.70 1.27
N VAL A 179 -6.10 0.77 2.08
CA VAL A 179 -7.50 0.79 2.52
C VAL A 179 -7.72 1.85 3.60
N GLY A 180 -6.86 1.89 4.61
CA GLY A 180 -6.94 2.86 5.71
C GLY A 180 -7.00 4.32 5.23
N THR A 181 -6.15 4.70 4.27
CA THR A 181 -6.13 6.08 3.74
C THR A 181 -7.45 6.43 3.04
N ARG A 182 -8.05 5.49 2.30
CA ARG A 182 -9.34 5.69 1.64
C ARG A 182 -10.48 5.82 2.66
N LEU A 183 -10.47 5.01 3.71
CA LEU A 183 -11.45 5.11 4.80
C LEU A 183 -11.35 6.46 5.54
N MET A 184 -10.13 6.91 5.86
CA MET A 184 -9.90 8.22 6.49
C MET A 184 -10.38 9.37 5.60
N GLN A 185 -10.11 9.31 4.30
CA GLN A 185 -10.53 10.34 3.37
C GLN A 185 -12.06 10.38 3.17
N ALA A 186 -12.71 9.21 3.10
CA ALA A 186 -14.16 9.12 2.96
C ALA A 186 -14.90 9.53 4.24
N GLY A 187 -14.40 9.09 5.39
CA GLY A 187 -15.01 9.34 6.70
C GLY A 187 -14.72 10.70 7.31
N GLY A 188 -13.66 11.37 6.87
CA GLY A 188 -13.33 12.72 7.32
C GLY A 188 -13.09 12.83 8.84
N PRO A 189 -13.35 14.00 9.45
CA PRO A 189 -13.07 14.24 10.86
C PRO A 189 -13.81 13.31 11.84
N GLU A 190 -15.03 12.87 11.49
CA GLU A 190 -15.80 11.99 12.36
C GLU A 190 -15.16 10.61 12.45
N PHE A 191 -14.78 10.02 11.31
CA PHE A 191 -14.10 8.73 11.31
C PHE A 191 -12.70 8.83 11.92
N ALA A 192 -11.99 9.95 11.73
CA ALA A 192 -10.71 10.20 12.41
C ALA A 192 -10.85 10.15 13.93
N LYS A 193 -11.92 10.74 14.49
CA LYS A 193 -12.21 10.67 15.93
C LYS A 193 -12.50 9.24 16.39
N ILE A 194 -13.34 8.51 15.66
CA ILE A 194 -13.62 7.08 15.94
C ILE A 194 -12.32 6.27 16.00
N MET A 195 -11.39 6.52 15.08
CA MET A 195 -10.11 5.83 15.06
C MET A 195 -9.20 6.22 16.22
N GLN A 196 -9.19 7.49 16.63
CA GLN A 196 -8.42 7.94 17.79
C GLN A 196 -8.92 7.29 19.09
N ASP A 197 -10.24 7.21 19.26
CA ASP A 197 -10.87 6.55 20.42
C ASP A 197 -10.52 5.05 20.42
N ALA A 198 -10.64 4.37 19.28
CA ALA A 198 -10.31 2.96 19.12
C ALA A 198 -8.82 2.65 19.36
N GLN A 199 -7.91 3.51 18.90
CA GLN A 199 -6.47 3.40 19.14
C GLN A 199 -6.13 3.54 20.63
N THR A 200 -6.84 4.43 21.33
CA THR A 200 -6.70 4.61 22.78
C THR A 200 -7.17 3.36 23.52
N GLU A 201 -8.35 2.84 23.17
CA GLU A 201 -8.92 1.61 23.75
C GLU A 201 -7.97 0.42 23.61
N ILE A 202 -7.45 0.17 22.41
CA ILE A 202 -6.53 -0.94 22.16
C ILE A 202 -5.21 -0.75 22.93
N SER A 203 -4.71 0.48 23.04
CA SER A 203 -3.49 0.76 23.81
C SER A 203 -3.65 0.44 25.30
N HIS A 204 -4.87 0.55 25.83
CA HIS A 204 -5.18 0.12 27.20
C HIS A 204 -5.29 -1.40 27.33
N LEU A 205 -5.95 -2.07 26.39
CA LEU A 205 -6.07 -3.54 26.37
C LEU A 205 -4.71 -4.23 26.23
N GLN A 206 -3.81 -3.68 25.40
CA GLN A 206 -2.45 -4.22 25.20
C GLN A 206 -1.56 -4.22 26.44
N LYS A 207 -1.86 -3.39 27.44
CA LYS A 207 -1.11 -3.37 28.70
C LYS A 207 -1.52 -4.50 29.65
N ASN A 208 -2.71 -5.08 29.45
CA ASN A 208 -3.35 -5.99 30.40
C ASN A 208 -3.44 -7.43 29.89
N GLU A 209 -3.32 -7.68 28.57
CA GLU A 209 -3.43 -9.03 27.99
C GLU A 209 -2.38 -9.26 26.89
N THR A 210 -1.85 -10.49 26.83
CA THR A 210 -0.86 -10.95 25.84
C THR A 210 -1.45 -11.39 24.50
N ASP A 211 -2.78 -11.43 24.34
CA ASP A 211 -3.47 -12.08 23.20
C ASP A 211 -3.97 -11.10 22.10
N VAL A 212 -3.34 -9.94 22.01
CA VAL A 212 -3.73 -8.84 21.10
C VAL A 212 -3.18 -9.01 19.68
N HIS A 213 -2.57 -10.16 19.39
CA HIS A 213 -1.76 -10.38 18.20
C HIS A 213 -2.56 -10.48 16.89
N ALA A 214 -3.87 -10.71 16.94
CA ALA A 214 -4.71 -10.59 15.74
C ALA A 214 -6.07 -9.96 16.08
N LEU A 215 -6.22 -8.68 15.76
CA LEU A 215 -7.44 -7.91 16.01
C LEU A 215 -8.54 -8.32 15.03
N GLY A 216 -9.76 -8.51 15.54
CA GLY A 216 -11.02 -8.47 14.78
C GLY A 216 -11.85 -7.30 15.28
N PHE A 217 -11.22 -6.12 15.40
CA PHE A 217 -11.80 -4.98 16.09
C PHE A 217 -12.79 -4.24 15.19
N VAL A 218 -14.00 -3.96 15.67
CA VAL A 218 -15.07 -3.40 14.83
C VAL A 218 -15.35 -1.95 15.23
N THR A 219 -15.28 -1.04 14.27
CA THR A 219 -15.66 0.37 14.44
C THR A 219 -16.84 0.74 13.53
N LYS A 220 -17.42 1.93 13.74
CA LYS A 220 -18.40 2.52 12.84
C LYS A 220 -17.69 3.08 11.59
N GLY A 221 -18.21 2.76 10.41
CA GLY A 221 -17.68 3.24 9.12
C GLY A 221 -18.26 4.57 8.67
N SER A 222 -18.11 5.64 9.47
CA SER A 222 -18.64 6.97 9.08
C SER A 222 -18.08 7.42 7.72
N GLY A 223 -18.94 8.04 6.90
CA GLY A 223 -18.65 8.52 5.54
C GLY A 223 -18.41 7.44 4.49
N THR A 224 -18.45 6.15 4.84
CA THR A 224 -18.45 5.03 3.89
C THR A 224 -19.88 4.52 3.69
N LYS A 225 -20.17 3.82 2.57
CA LYS A 225 -21.48 3.17 2.39
C LYS A 225 -21.68 1.96 3.30
N ALA A 226 -20.59 1.40 3.82
CA ALA A 226 -20.64 0.35 4.82
C ALA A 226 -20.83 0.97 6.20
N LYS A 227 -21.72 0.39 7.02
CA LYS A 227 -22.00 0.94 8.36
C LYS A 227 -20.86 0.66 9.35
N ASN A 228 -20.03 -0.34 9.07
CA ASN A 228 -19.00 -0.82 9.98
C ASN A 228 -17.67 -1.07 9.24
N VAL A 229 -16.57 -1.02 9.99
CA VAL A 229 -15.23 -1.42 9.54
C VAL A 229 -14.69 -2.48 10.49
N ILE A 230 -14.24 -3.62 9.94
CA ILE A 230 -13.53 -4.66 10.69
C ILE A 230 -12.03 -4.46 10.46
N HIS A 231 -11.31 -4.12 11.52
CA HIS A 231 -9.87 -3.90 11.49
C HIS A 231 -9.14 -5.17 11.84
N VAL A 232 -8.24 -5.60 10.95
CA VAL A 232 -7.53 -6.86 11.08
C VAL A 232 -6.02 -6.69 11.02
N ASN A 233 -5.29 -7.37 11.89
CA ASN A 233 -3.83 -7.37 11.84
C ASN A 233 -3.34 -8.34 10.76
N GLY A 234 -2.92 -7.83 9.60
CA GLY A 234 -2.42 -8.67 8.51
C GLY A 234 -0.94 -9.02 8.71
N PRO A 235 -0.50 -10.28 8.49
CA PRO A 235 0.90 -10.63 8.65
C PRO A 235 1.77 -9.97 7.57
N VAL A 236 3.00 -9.67 7.95
CA VAL A 236 4.07 -9.29 7.01
C VAL A 236 4.72 -10.57 6.51
N TRP A 237 4.94 -10.67 5.21
CA TRP A 237 5.54 -11.86 4.61
C TRP A 237 7.03 -11.97 4.93
N ASP A 238 7.43 -13.15 5.38
CA ASP A 238 8.81 -13.58 5.51
C ASP A 238 8.97 -14.97 4.87
N ALA A 239 9.79 -15.05 3.82
CA ALA A 239 10.02 -16.30 3.10
C ALA A 239 10.63 -17.40 3.99
N ASN A 240 11.41 -17.02 5.01
CA ASN A 240 12.02 -17.98 5.95
C ASN A 240 11.01 -18.54 6.95
N ARG A 241 9.86 -17.89 7.09
CA ARG A 241 8.78 -18.22 8.03
C ARG A 241 7.45 -18.44 7.29
N SER A 242 7.52 -18.91 6.05
CA SER A 242 6.38 -19.00 5.13
C SER A 242 5.18 -19.76 5.70
N ASN A 243 5.42 -20.87 6.43
CA ASN A 243 4.37 -21.64 7.09
C ASN A 243 3.67 -20.84 8.20
N GLU A 244 4.44 -20.11 9.00
CA GLU A 244 3.94 -19.28 10.09
C GLU A 244 3.16 -18.09 9.53
N CYS A 245 3.69 -17.37 8.54
CA CYS A 245 2.97 -16.29 7.85
C CYS A 245 1.63 -16.78 7.26
N THR A 246 1.60 -18.01 6.73
CA THR A 246 0.39 -18.65 6.20
C THR A 246 -0.61 -18.99 7.31
N SER A 247 -0.13 -19.48 8.45
CA SER A 247 -0.95 -19.71 9.64
C SER A 247 -1.53 -18.41 10.18
N ASP A 248 -0.70 -17.39 10.32
CA ASP A 248 -1.10 -16.06 10.80
C ASP A 248 -2.16 -15.45 9.89
N LEU A 249 -2.00 -15.55 8.56
CA LEU A 249 -2.99 -15.05 7.60
C LEU A 249 -4.34 -15.77 7.77
N ARG A 250 -4.31 -17.09 7.94
CA ARG A 250 -5.52 -17.89 8.19
C ARG A 250 -6.20 -17.48 9.50
N GLU A 251 -5.42 -17.25 10.56
CA GLU A 251 -5.94 -16.78 11.84
C GLU A 251 -6.58 -15.38 11.71
N THR A 252 -5.91 -14.45 11.03
CA THR A 252 -6.41 -13.10 10.75
C THR A 252 -7.78 -13.15 10.05
N ILE A 253 -7.94 -14.01 9.04
CA ILE A 253 -9.21 -14.17 8.33
C ILE A 253 -10.27 -14.83 9.22
N ASN A 254 -9.92 -15.84 10.03
CA ASN A 254 -10.86 -16.44 10.98
C ASN A 254 -11.37 -15.43 12.00
N LYS A 255 -10.49 -14.57 12.55
CA LYS A 255 -10.90 -13.51 13.49
C LYS A 255 -11.75 -12.44 12.81
N CYS A 256 -11.47 -12.11 11.55
CA CYS A 256 -12.32 -11.24 10.75
C CYS A 256 -13.76 -11.80 10.63
N LEU A 257 -13.89 -13.08 10.30
CA LEU A 257 -15.17 -13.74 10.10
C LEU A 257 -15.92 -13.90 11.44
N ALA A 258 -15.21 -14.29 12.50
CA ALA A 258 -15.78 -14.36 13.85
C ALA A 258 -16.29 -13.00 14.36
N ALA A 259 -15.58 -11.90 14.04
CA ALA A 259 -16.06 -10.55 14.37
C ALA A 259 -17.33 -10.18 13.61
N ALA A 260 -17.45 -10.62 12.35
CA ALA A 260 -18.65 -10.42 11.54
C ALA A 260 -19.85 -11.22 12.10
N ASP A 261 -19.64 -12.49 12.43
CA ASP A 261 -20.67 -13.36 13.04
C ASP A 261 -21.13 -12.81 14.39
N LYS A 262 -20.20 -12.36 15.25
CA LYS A 262 -20.53 -11.77 16.56
C LYS A 262 -21.42 -10.54 16.44
N LYS A 263 -21.35 -9.82 15.32
CA LYS A 263 -22.20 -8.66 15.02
C LYS A 263 -23.44 -9.02 14.20
N GLY A 264 -23.61 -10.28 13.80
CA GLY A 264 -24.71 -10.74 12.97
C GLY A 264 -24.67 -10.16 11.55
N PHE A 265 -23.49 -9.85 11.02
CA PHE A 265 -23.38 -9.32 9.67
C PHE A 265 -23.70 -10.39 8.64
N THR A 266 -24.39 -9.98 7.57
CA THR A 266 -24.78 -10.83 6.46
C THR A 266 -23.93 -10.62 5.21
N SER A 267 -23.22 -9.49 5.15
CA SER A 267 -22.35 -9.15 4.03
C SER A 267 -21.06 -8.47 4.45
N ILE A 268 -19.94 -8.92 3.88
CA ILE A 268 -18.63 -8.29 4.08
C ILE A 268 -17.90 -8.06 2.75
N ALA A 269 -17.06 -7.03 2.72
CA ALA A 269 -16.13 -6.81 1.62
C ALA A 269 -14.70 -6.66 2.14
N LEU A 270 -13.76 -7.38 1.54
CA LEU A 270 -12.36 -7.40 1.97
C LEU A 270 -11.41 -7.30 0.78
N PRO A 271 -10.25 -6.62 0.94
CA PRO A 271 -9.17 -6.69 -0.02
C PRO A 271 -8.44 -8.04 0.08
N SER A 272 -7.43 -8.25 -0.76
CA SER A 272 -6.45 -9.31 -0.50
C SER A 272 -5.52 -8.89 0.63
N VAL A 273 -5.77 -9.43 1.83
CA VAL A 273 -5.01 -9.13 3.05
C VAL A 273 -3.55 -9.60 2.86
N GLY A 274 -2.59 -8.73 3.19
CA GLY A 274 -1.15 -9.03 3.10
C GLY A 274 -0.51 -8.85 1.71
N SER A 275 -1.28 -8.91 0.61
CA SER A 275 -0.73 -8.94 -0.75
C SER A 275 -0.25 -7.59 -1.31
N GLY A 276 -0.33 -6.53 -0.50
CA GLY A 276 0.10 -5.16 -0.83
C GLY A 276 1.47 -4.85 -0.22
N LYS A 277 1.53 -3.80 0.63
CA LYS A 277 2.77 -3.38 1.32
C LYS A 277 3.45 -4.48 2.15
N ALA A 278 2.71 -5.50 2.58
CA ALA A 278 3.21 -6.62 3.37
C ALA A 278 3.85 -7.74 2.52
N ASN A 279 3.88 -7.60 1.19
CA ASN A 279 4.59 -8.48 0.24
C ASN A 279 4.20 -9.97 0.30
N PHE A 280 3.01 -10.30 0.80
CA PHE A 280 2.51 -11.67 0.76
C PHE A 280 2.32 -12.12 -0.70
N PRO A 281 2.85 -13.29 -1.12
CA PRO A 281 2.68 -13.77 -2.48
C PRO A 281 1.20 -13.86 -2.85
N LYS A 282 0.80 -13.19 -3.94
CA LYS A 282 -0.62 -13.03 -4.31
C LYS A 282 -1.37 -14.35 -4.46
N ALA A 283 -0.73 -15.35 -5.08
CA ALA A 283 -1.33 -16.67 -5.26
C ALA A 283 -1.57 -17.36 -3.90
N LEU A 284 -0.57 -17.35 -3.02
CA LEU A 284 -0.67 -17.94 -1.69
C LEU A 284 -1.68 -17.19 -0.81
N ALA A 285 -1.71 -15.85 -0.87
CA ALA A 285 -2.71 -15.06 -0.17
C ALA A 285 -4.13 -15.40 -0.65
N ALA A 286 -4.34 -15.49 -1.96
CA ALA A 286 -5.64 -15.88 -2.54
C ALA A 286 -6.07 -17.26 -2.07
N GLU A 287 -5.17 -18.25 -2.12
CA GLU A 287 -5.44 -19.62 -1.66
C GLU A 287 -5.88 -19.63 -0.19
N VAL A 288 -5.07 -19.06 0.69
CA VAL A 288 -5.34 -19.07 2.14
C VAL A 288 -6.63 -18.35 2.46
N ILE A 289 -6.86 -17.16 1.88
CA ILE A 289 -8.04 -16.34 2.16
C ILE A 289 -9.30 -17.04 1.64
N VAL A 290 -9.31 -17.49 0.38
CA VAL A 290 -10.49 -18.11 -0.23
C VAL A 290 -10.82 -19.44 0.45
N GLN A 291 -9.82 -20.28 0.72
CA GLN A 291 -10.04 -21.56 1.40
C GLN A 291 -10.60 -21.35 2.81
N THR A 292 -10.03 -20.41 3.58
CA THR A 292 -10.51 -20.12 4.94
C THR A 292 -11.97 -19.65 4.94
N ILE A 293 -12.34 -18.78 3.98
CA ILE A 293 -13.71 -18.29 3.85
C ILE A 293 -14.66 -19.40 3.40
N LYS A 294 -14.31 -20.21 2.39
CA LYS A 294 -15.12 -21.36 1.95
C LYS A 294 -15.39 -22.29 3.13
N THR A 295 -14.34 -22.71 3.85
CA THR A 295 -14.47 -23.56 5.04
C THR A 295 -15.32 -22.94 6.15
N HIS A 296 -15.28 -21.62 6.31
CA HIS A 296 -16.12 -20.94 7.30
C HIS A 296 -17.60 -20.91 6.87
N LEU A 297 -17.89 -20.62 5.59
CA LEU A 297 -19.25 -20.58 5.06
C LEU A 297 -19.90 -21.98 5.01
N ASP A 298 -19.11 -23.04 4.84
CA ASP A 298 -19.60 -24.43 4.88
C ASP A 298 -20.01 -24.86 6.30
N LYS A 299 -19.50 -24.18 7.34
CA LYS A 299 -19.99 -24.38 8.71
C LYS A 299 -21.35 -23.68 8.80
N ASN A 300 -22.42 -24.45 8.94
CA ASN A 300 -23.82 -23.97 8.98
C ASN A 300 -24.17 -23.14 10.26
N LYS A 301 -23.28 -22.23 10.67
CA LYS A 301 -23.29 -21.44 11.91
C LYS A 301 -22.97 -19.96 11.70
N THR A 302 -22.85 -19.50 10.45
CA THR A 302 -22.57 -18.09 10.13
C THR A 302 -23.81 -17.39 9.58
N SER A 303 -23.92 -16.09 9.85
CA SER A 303 -24.94 -15.22 9.23
C SER A 303 -24.51 -14.68 7.85
N LEU A 304 -23.25 -14.89 7.46
CA LEU A 304 -22.69 -14.36 6.22
C LEU A 304 -23.26 -15.06 4.99
N ASN A 305 -23.82 -14.27 4.07
CA ASN A 305 -24.41 -14.72 2.81
C ASN A 305 -23.76 -14.07 1.58
N ASP A 306 -23.04 -12.97 1.73
CA ASP A 306 -22.39 -12.25 0.63
C ASP A 306 -20.99 -11.78 1.01
N VAL A 307 -19.96 -12.41 0.44
CA VAL A 307 -18.56 -12.03 0.63
C VAL A 307 -17.98 -11.51 -0.68
N ARG A 308 -17.41 -10.29 -0.63
CA ARG A 308 -16.89 -9.60 -1.81
C ARG A 308 -15.38 -9.35 -1.69
N PHE A 309 -14.61 -9.92 -2.60
CA PHE A 309 -13.17 -9.66 -2.74
C PHE A 309 -12.95 -8.42 -3.60
N VAL A 310 -12.36 -7.38 -3.02
CA VAL A 310 -12.12 -6.10 -3.69
C VAL A 310 -10.70 -6.07 -4.27
N LEU A 311 -10.59 -6.24 -5.59
CA LEU A 311 -9.32 -6.41 -6.30
C LEU A 311 -9.19 -5.45 -7.48
N PHE A 312 -7.96 -5.04 -7.81
CA PHE A 312 -7.69 -4.07 -8.87
C PHE A 312 -6.75 -4.59 -9.94
N ASP A 313 -5.63 -5.21 -9.55
CA ASP A 313 -4.63 -5.69 -10.50
C ASP A 313 -4.96 -7.07 -11.04
N LYS A 314 -4.59 -7.30 -12.30
CA LYS A 314 -4.90 -8.54 -13.02
C LYS A 314 -4.36 -9.79 -12.33
N THR A 315 -3.14 -9.73 -11.78
CA THR A 315 -2.51 -10.89 -11.12
C THR A 315 -3.30 -11.35 -9.89
N SER A 316 -3.75 -10.42 -9.05
CA SER A 316 -4.61 -10.76 -7.92
C SER A 316 -5.97 -11.28 -8.38
N ILE A 317 -6.58 -10.66 -9.39
CA ILE A 317 -7.87 -11.11 -9.94
C ILE A 317 -7.77 -12.56 -10.46
N ASP A 318 -6.75 -12.86 -11.27
CA ASP A 318 -6.56 -14.19 -11.87
C ASP A 318 -6.34 -15.26 -10.78
N ALA A 319 -5.56 -14.94 -9.72
CA ALA A 319 -5.36 -15.84 -8.58
C ALA A 319 -6.67 -16.14 -7.82
N TYR A 320 -7.50 -15.12 -7.57
CA TYR A 320 -8.79 -15.35 -6.90
C TYR A 320 -9.79 -16.08 -7.79
N ILE A 321 -9.80 -15.84 -9.11
CA ILE A 321 -10.66 -16.60 -10.04
C ILE A 321 -10.28 -18.09 -9.98
N TYR A 322 -8.98 -18.39 -10.02
CA TYR A 322 -8.48 -19.76 -9.91
C TYR A 322 -8.95 -20.42 -8.61
N GLU A 323 -8.73 -19.78 -7.46
CA GLU A 323 -9.07 -20.35 -6.15
C GLU A 323 -10.60 -20.45 -5.90
N LEU A 324 -11.40 -19.55 -6.48
CA LEU A 324 -12.85 -19.65 -6.41
C LEU A 324 -13.38 -20.85 -7.21
N ASN A 325 -12.83 -21.09 -8.40
CA ASN A 325 -13.24 -22.20 -9.25
C ASN A 325 -12.65 -23.56 -8.81
N ARG A 326 -11.58 -23.54 -8.01
CA ARG A 326 -10.98 -24.74 -7.43
C ARG A 326 -11.99 -25.46 -6.53
N THR A 327 -12.36 -26.67 -6.92
CA THR A 327 -13.15 -27.59 -6.10
C THR A 327 -12.19 -28.21 -5.08
N THR A 328 -12.47 -28.01 -3.80
CA THR A 328 -11.80 -28.73 -2.69
C THR A 328 -12.37 -30.12 -2.53
#